data_AF-A0A0N4T704-F1
#
_entry.id   AF-A0A0N4T704-F1
#
_cell.length_a   1.000
_cell.length_b   1.000
_cell.length_c   1.000
_cell.angle_alpha   90.00
_cell.angle_beta   90.00
_cell.angle_gamma   90.00
#
_symmetry.space_group_name_H-M   'P 1'
#
loop_
_entity.id
_entity.type
_entity.pdbx_description
1 polymer ?
#
loop_
_entity_poly.entity_id
_entity_poly.type
_entity_poly.pdbx_seq_one_letter_code
_entity_poly.pdbx_strand_id
1 'polypeptide(L)'
;MNLHTYHSVPIVGKIPTALPKPRLPRFDIVIDCFPYAIGIAAVTVAIHISMAKMLAKRMKYHIDSKQELYALGFTTVLSSFFPIYPIATALARTMVGVEVGIRTQFSAISSCLLLLAVILVLAPLLNALPMCILTVIIVMSLRSMFQKFSELPKIWPISKIDFVCFINNFYSNLFHSFLSFFFTK
;
A
#
# COMPACT_ATOMS: atom_id res chain seq x y z
N MET A 1 -9.79 -3.07 -31.32
CA MET A 1 -9.06 -4.33 -31.57
C MET A 1 -9.25 -5.22 -30.35
N ASN A 2 -10.09 -6.26 -30.43
CA ASN A 2 -10.56 -7.03 -29.26
C ASN A 2 -9.57 -8.15 -28.92
N LEU A 3 -8.50 -7.83 -28.17
CA LEU A 3 -7.39 -8.76 -27.86
C LEU A 3 -7.85 -10.04 -27.12
N HIS A 4 -8.98 -9.99 -26.41
CA HIS A 4 -9.53 -11.13 -25.68
C HIS A 4 -10.06 -12.24 -26.61
N THR A 5 -10.65 -11.88 -27.75
CA THR A 5 -11.30 -12.84 -28.66
C THR A 5 -10.31 -13.61 -29.53
N TYR A 6 -9.13 -13.04 -29.80
CA TYR A 6 -8.14 -13.64 -30.70
C TYR A 6 -6.96 -14.32 -29.99
N HIS A 7 -6.66 -13.96 -28.73
CA HIS A 7 -5.47 -14.45 -28.01
C HIS A 7 -5.75 -14.99 -26.60
N SER A 8 -7.02 -15.14 -26.18
CA SER A 8 -7.40 -15.68 -24.86
C SER A 8 -6.68 -15.02 -23.68
N VAL A 9 -6.39 -13.71 -23.78
CA VAL A 9 -5.66 -12.97 -22.76
C VAL A 9 -6.60 -12.65 -21.59
N PRO A 10 -6.24 -12.96 -20.34
CA PRO A 10 -7.07 -12.63 -19.19
C PRO A 10 -7.22 -11.11 -19.07
N ILE A 11 -8.46 -10.64 -18.97
CA ILE A 11 -8.83 -9.24 -18.76
C ILE A 11 -9.36 -9.03 -17.35
N VAL A 12 -9.34 -7.78 -16.88
CA VAL A 12 -9.83 -7.40 -15.54
C VAL A 12 -11.31 -7.76 -15.33
N GLY A 13 -12.13 -7.65 -16.37
CA GLY A 13 -13.56 -7.93 -16.29
C GLY A 13 -14.36 -6.76 -15.72
N LYS A 14 -15.59 -7.02 -15.25
CA LYS A 14 -16.54 -5.96 -14.88
C LYS A 14 -16.19 -5.29 -13.55
N ILE A 15 -15.83 -4.02 -13.58
CA ILE A 15 -15.60 -3.21 -12.39
C ILE A 15 -16.94 -2.63 -11.90
N PRO A 16 -17.32 -2.83 -10.61
CA PRO A 16 -18.53 -2.25 -10.06
C PRO A 16 -18.38 -0.72 -10.00
N THR A 17 -19.23 0.00 -10.73
CA THR A 17 -19.26 1.48 -10.75
C THR A 17 -20.10 2.07 -9.62
N ALA A 18 -20.88 1.25 -8.92
CA ALA A 18 -21.67 1.70 -7.79
C ALA A 18 -20.80 1.89 -6.55
N LEU A 19 -21.08 2.95 -5.78
CA LEU A 19 -20.49 3.14 -4.46
C LEU A 19 -20.82 1.92 -3.58
N PRO A 20 -19.83 1.32 -2.91
CA PRO A 20 -20.08 0.19 -2.03
C PRO A 20 -20.96 0.66 -0.86
N LYS A 21 -22.05 -0.06 -0.62
CA LYS A 21 -22.91 0.18 0.55
C LYS A 21 -22.11 -0.10 1.83
N PRO A 22 -22.23 0.74 2.88
CA PRO A 22 -21.64 0.44 4.18
C PRO A 22 -22.13 -0.93 4.68
N ARG A 23 -21.20 -1.77 5.14
CA ARG A 23 -21.48 -3.08 5.74
C ARG A 23 -20.73 -3.19 7.06
N LEU A 24 -21.36 -3.80 8.05
CA LEU A 24 -20.69 -4.06 9.31
C LEU A 24 -19.59 -5.11 9.14
N PRO A 25 -18.44 -4.96 9.81
CA PRO A 25 -17.40 -5.97 9.80
C PRO A 25 -17.92 -7.26 10.43
N ARG A 26 -17.50 -8.40 9.88
CA ARG A 26 -17.90 -9.72 10.39
C ARG A 26 -17.16 -9.98 11.69
N PHE A 27 -17.89 -10.00 12.81
CA PHE A 27 -17.30 -10.26 14.12
C PHE A 27 -16.84 -11.71 14.30
N ASP A 28 -17.36 -12.64 13.49
CA ASP A 28 -17.03 -14.07 13.58
C ASP A 28 -15.55 -14.37 13.30
N ILE A 29 -14.93 -13.62 12.38
CA ILE A 29 -13.54 -13.84 11.94
C ILE A 29 -12.52 -13.01 12.74
N VAL A 30 -12.98 -12.20 13.70
CA VAL A 30 -12.10 -11.24 14.40
C VAL A 30 -11.04 -11.97 15.21
N ILE A 31 -11.40 -13.07 15.86
CA ILE A 31 -10.48 -13.86 16.70
C ILE A 31 -9.37 -14.48 15.83
N ASP A 32 -9.74 -15.04 14.68
CA ASP A 32 -8.79 -15.65 13.74
C ASP A 32 -7.87 -14.62 13.08
N CYS A 33 -8.39 -13.43 12.78
CA CYS A 33 -7.63 -12.35 12.15
C CYS A 33 -6.79 -11.51 13.14
N PHE A 34 -7.06 -11.61 14.44
CA PHE A 34 -6.42 -10.79 15.48
C PHE A 34 -4.87 -10.80 15.44
N PRO A 35 -4.18 -11.96 15.39
CA PRO A 35 -2.71 -11.98 15.36
C PRO A 35 -2.14 -11.30 14.11
N TYR A 36 -2.77 -11.48 12.95
CA TYR A 36 -2.37 -10.82 11.71
C TYR A 36 -2.64 -9.31 11.75
N ALA A 37 -3.77 -8.90 12.33
CA ALA A 37 -4.16 -7.51 12.46
C ALA A 37 -3.16 -6.71 13.32
N ILE A 38 -2.66 -7.28 14.41
CA ILE A 38 -1.63 -6.63 15.25
C ILE A 38 -0.36 -6.38 14.45
N GLY A 39 0.11 -7.36 13.68
CA GLY A 39 1.32 -7.21 12.85
C GLY A 39 1.16 -6.11 11.80
N ILE A 40 0.02 -6.11 11.07
CA ILE A 40 -0.30 -5.10 10.06
C ILE A 40 -0.40 -3.71 10.71
N ALA A 41 -1.05 -3.60 11.86
CA ALA A 41 -1.20 -2.33 12.58
C ALA A 41 0.16 -1.78 13.02
N ALA A 42 1.03 -2.60 13.62
CA ALA A 42 2.36 -2.20 14.05
C ALA A 42 3.21 -1.67 12.88
N VAL A 43 3.23 -2.38 11.75
CA VAL A 43 3.96 -1.97 10.54
C VAL A 43 3.38 -0.69 9.95
N THR A 44 2.05 -0.58 9.88
CA THR A 44 1.37 0.59 9.32
C THR A 44 1.66 1.85 10.14
N VAL A 45 1.54 1.77 11.46
CA VAL A 45 1.85 2.87 12.39
C VAL A 45 3.32 3.26 12.29
N ALA A 46 4.23 2.28 12.27
CA ALA A 46 5.67 2.53 12.18
C ALA A 46 6.04 3.26 10.88
N ILE A 47 5.51 2.82 9.73
CA ILE A 47 5.74 3.47 8.43
C ILE A 47 5.14 4.88 8.42
N HIS A 48 3.92 5.03 8.92
CA HIS A 48 3.21 6.32 8.95
C HIS A 48 3.96 7.35 9.80
N ILE A 49 4.29 7.03 11.05
CA ILE A 49 5.02 7.94 11.94
C ILE A 49 6.42 8.24 11.41
N SER A 50 7.12 7.25 10.87
CA SER A 50 8.47 7.44 10.30
C SER A 50 8.45 8.42 9.14
N MET A 51 7.48 8.26 8.23
CA MET A 51 7.28 9.17 7.11
C MET A 51 6.89 10.57 7.57
N ALA A 52 5.98 10.67 8.53
CA ALA A 52 5.50 11.95 9.02
C ALA A 52 6.61 12.73 9.74
N LYS A 53 7.48 12.05 10.51
CA LYS A 53 8.70 12.63 11.10
C LYS A 53 9.73 13.04 10.05
N MET A 54 9.92 12.24 9.00
CA MET A 54 10.81 12.58 7.88
C MET A 54 10.36 13.88 7.20
N LEU A 55 9.06 14.02 6.94
CA LEU A 55 8.47 15.23 6.34
C LEU A 55 8.53 16.43 7.30
N ALA A 56 8.24 16.23 8.59
CA ALA A 56 8.37 17.25 9.63
C ALA A 56 9.78 17.84 9.67
N LYS A 57 10.81 16.98 9.60
CA LYS A 57 12.22 17.39 9.55
C LYS A 57 12.54 18.15 8.25
N ARG A 58 12.04 17.70 7.10
CA ARG A 58 12.28 18.32 5.78
C ARG A 58 11.61 19.70 5.67
N MET A 59 10.38 19.82 6.12
CA MET A 59 9.53 21.02 5.99
C MET A 59 9.58 21.93 7.22
N LYS A 60 10.35 21.56 8.25
CA LYS A 60 10.55 22.32 9.50
C LYS A 60 9.26 22.64 10.26
N TYR A 61 8.35 21.66 10.38
CA TYR A 61 7.17 21.76 11.24
C TYR A 61 7.23 20.75 12.39
N HIS A 62 6.45 20.98 13.44
CA HIS A 62 6.35 20.06 14.58
C HIS A 62 5.23 19.04 14.35
N ILE A 63 5.47 17.79 14.74
CA ILE A 63 4.48 16.71 14.60
C ILE A 63 4.22 16.02 15.93
N ASP A 64 2.93 15.89 16.27
CA ASP A 64 2.50 15.10 17.41
C ASP A 64 2.20 13.66 16.97
N SER A 65 3.06 12.73 17.39
CA SER A 65 2.89 11.31 17.05
C SER A 65 1.63 10.68 17.66
N LYS A 66 1.10 11.23 18.77
CA LYS A 66 -0.15 10.74 19.38
C LYS A 66 -1.34 11.11 18.51
N GLN A 67 -1.37 12.35 18.01
CA GLN A 67 -2.44 12.82 17.13
C GLN A 67 -2.48 12.02 15.82
N GLU A 68 -1.32 11.76 15.20
CA GLU A 68 -1.24 10.91 14.00
C GLU A 68 -1.73 9.48 14.27
N LEU A 69 -1.41 8.92 15.44
CA LEU A 69 -1.90 7.60 15.84
C LEU A 69 -3.42 7.55 15.98
N TYR A 70 -4.02 8.55 16.65
CA TYR A 70 -5.47 8.66 16.76
C TYR A 70 -6.14 8.86 15.40
N ALA A 71 -5.57 9.71 14.54
CA ALA A 71 -6.07 9.95 13.19
C ALA A 71 -6.05 8.66 12.34
N LEU A 72 -4.95 7.91 12.37
CA LEU A 72 -4.81 6.65 11.65
C LEU A 72 -5.77 5.57 12.19
N GLY A 73 -5.91 5.48 13.52
CA GLY A 73 -6.84 4.56 14.16
C GLY A 73 -8.29 4.86 13.78
N PHE A 74 -8.71 6.12 13.88
CA PHE A 74 -10.06 6.55 13.49
C PHE A 74 -10.34 6.29 12.01
N THR A 75 -9.38 6.60 11.14
CA THR A 75 -9.49 6.34 9.70
C THR A 75 -9.65 4.85 9.40
N THR A 76 -8.90 3.98 10.08
CA THR A 76 -8.97 2.53 9.90
C THR A 76 -10.31 1.96 10.38
N VAL A 77 -10.81 2.43 11.52
CA VAL A 77 -12.13 2.04 12.04
C VAL A 77 -13.24 2.48 11.10
N LEU A 78 -13.23 3.74 10.63
CA LEU A 78 -14.21 4.24 9.67
C LEU A 78 -14.15 3.49 8.33
N SER A 79 -12.96 3.12 7.89
CA SER A 79 -12.79 2.40 6.62
C SER A 79 -13.26 0.96 6.70
N SER A 80 -13.32 0.36 7.89
CA SER A 80 -13.79 -1.02 8.09
C SER A 80 -15.28 -1.23 7.76
N PHE A 81 -16.07 -0.15 7.73
CA PHE A 81 -17.46 -0.18 7.30
C PHE A 81 -17.61 -0.31 5.77
N PHE A 82 -16.50 -0.20 5.03
CA PHE A 82 -16.46 -0.34 3.58
C PHE A 82 -15.59 -1.55 3.23
N PRO A 83 -15.81 -2.20 2.07
CA PRO A 83 -14.99 -3.32 1.61
C PRO A 83 -13.62 -2.84 1.11
N ILE A 84 -12.76 -2.42 2.03
CA ILE A 84 -11.43 -1.85 1.77
C ILE A 84 -10.38 -2.71 2.50
N TYR A 85 -9.21 -2.87 1.89
CA TYR A 85 -8.04 -3.47 2.54
C TYR A 85 -7.42 -2.51 3.59
N PRO A 86 -6.62 -3.02 4.54
CA PRO A 86 -5.92 -2.16 5.49
C PRO A 86 -5.15 -1.03 4.79
N ILE A 87 -5.39 0.20 5.24
CA ILE A 87 -4.84 1.40 4.62
C ILE A 87 -3.40 1.60 5.10
N ALA A 88 -2.51 1.89 4.16
CA ALA A 88 -1.13 2.30 4.45
C ALA A 88 -0.83 3.66 3.82
N THR A 89 0.23 4.31 4.30
CA THR A 89 0.63 5.63 3.78
C THR A 89 1.39 5.47 2.46
N ALA A 90 1.01 6.23 1.44
CA ALA A 90 1.66 6.20 0.14
C ALA A 90 2.88 7.12 0.10
N LEU A 91 4.05 6.56 0.44
CA LEU A 91 5.36 7.25 0.46
C LEU A 91 5.64 8.00 -0.85
N ALA A 92 5.64 7.29 -1.98
CA ALA A 92 6.00 7.85 -3.29
C ALA A 92 5.08 9.02 -3.70
N ARG A 93 3.75 8.84 -3.58
CA ARG A 93 2.78 9.90 -3.94
C ARG A 93 2.98 11.15 -3.10
N THR A 94 3.22 10.98 -1.81
CA THR A 94 3.38 12.13 -0.91
C THR A 94 4.72 12.84 -1.14
N MET A 95 5.80 12.10 -1.40
CA MET A 95 7.09 12.70 -1.73
C MET A 95 7.01 13.55 -2.99
N VAL A 96 6.43 13.00 -4.06
CA VAL A 96 6.20 13.75 -5.31
C VAL A 96 5.33 14.98 -5.05
N GLY A 97 4.28 14.85 -4.25
CA GLY A 97 3.43 15.99 -3.92
C GLY A 97 4.17 17.12 -3.19
N VAL A 98 5.04 16.76 -2.24
CA VAL A 98 5.88 17.72 -1.50
C VAL A 98 6.90 18.38 -2.43
N GLU A 99 7.49 17.63 -3.36
CA GLU A 99 8.43 18.15 -4.37
C GLU A 99 7.76 19.15 -5.34
N VAL A 100 6.49 18.92 -5.67
CA VAL A 100 5.67 19.85 -6.47
C VAL A 100 5.19 21.05 -5.65
N GLY A 101 5.46 21.08 -4.34
CA GLY A 101 5.14 22.21 -3.47
C GLY A 101 3.76 22.14 -2.82
N ILE A 102 3.11 20.98 -2.78
CA ILE A 102 1.86 20.79 -2.03
C ILE A 102 2.14 20.96 -0.52
N ARG A 103 1.42 21.89 0.11
CA ARG A 103 1.55 22.19 1.54
C ARG A 103 0.27 21.98 2.35
N THR A 104 -0.85 21.71 1.68
CA THR A 104 -2.17 21.62 2.30
C THR A 104 -2.82 20.26 2.02
N GLN A 105 -3.66 19.79 2.96
CA GLN A 105 -4.43 18.56 2.80
C GLN A 105 -5.53 18.66 1.73
N PHE A 106 -5.83 19.88 1.25
CA PHE A 106 -6.80 20.10 0.19
C PHE A 106 -6.43 19.38 -1.11
N SER A 107 -5.13 19.20 -1.38
CA SER A 107 -4.66 18.40 -2.52
C SER A 107 -5.09 16.93 -2.42
N ALA A 108 -5.18 16.36 -1.21
CA ALA A 108 -5.65 14.99 -1.01
C ALA A 108 -7.15 14.88 -1.33
N ILE A 109 -7.95 15.87 -0.94
CA ILE A 109 -9.39 15.94 -1.26
C ILE A 109 -9.58 16.03 -2.78
N SER A 110 -8.85 16.94 -3.45
CA SER A 110 -8.89 17.07 -4.91
C SER A 110 -8.48 15.78 -5.60
N SER A 111 -7.45 15.09 -5.11
CA SER A 111 -7.00 13.80 -5.63
C SER A 111 -8.06 12.70 -5.48
N CYS A 112 -8.78 12.70 -4.34
CA CYS A 112 -9.87 11.75 -4.09
C CYS A 112 -11.05 11.98 -5.03
N LEU A 113 -11.47 13.24 -5.21
CA LEU A 113 -12.54 13.61 -6.15
C LEU A 113 -12.19 13.27 -7.60
N LEU A 114 -10.95 13.55 -8.00
CA LEU A 114 -10.45 13.19 -9.33
C LEU A 114 -10.47 11.68 -9.53
N LEU A 115 -9.99 10.91 -8.55
CA LEU A 115 -9.99 9.45 -8.62
C LEU A 115 -11.41 8.90 -8.74
N LEU A 116 -12.36 9.43 -7.96
CA LEU A 116 -13.76 9.04 -8.02
C LEU A 116 -14.36 9.33 -9.41
N ALA A 117 -14.12 10.54 -9.95
CA ALA A 117 -14.58 10.90 -11.29
C ALA A 117 -13.99 10.00 -12.38
N VAL A 118 -12.68 9.71 -12.29
CA VAL A 118 -12.00 8.79 -13.21
C VAL A 118 -12.61 7.40 -13.13
N ILE A 119 -12.86 6.84 -11.95
CA ILE A 119 -13.46 5.52 -11.83
C ILE A 119 -14.86 5.50 -12.46
N LEU A 120 -15.69 6.52 -12.22
CA LEU A 120 -17.06 6.55 -12.75
C LEU A 120 -17.10 6.68 -14.28
N VAL A 121 -16.19 7.45 -14.88
CA VAL A 121 -16.16 7.70 -16.33
C VAL A 121 -15.34 6.64 -17.09
N LEU A 122 -14.19 6.23 -16.56
CA LEU A 122 -13.26 5.29 -17.22
C LEU A 122 -13.48 3.82 -16.84
N ALA A 123 -14.34 3.47 -15.87
CA ALA A 123 -14.68 2.08 -15.58
C ALA A 123 -15.00 1.21 -16.81
N PRO A 124 -15.83 1.65 -17.79
CA PRO A 124 -16.08 0.84 -18.99
C PRO A 124 -14.82 0.60 -19.84
N LEU A 125 -13.89 1.55 -19.85
CA LEU A 125 -12.61 1.42 -20.57
C LEU A 125 -11.68 0.43 -19.86
N LEU A 126 -11.67 0.44 -18.52
CA LEU A 126 -10.84 -0.43 -17.70
C LEU A 126 -11.31 -1.91 -17.75
N ASN A 127 -12.56 -2.18 -18.10
CA ASN A 127 -13.05 -3.55 -18.23
C ASN A 127 -12.32 -4.36 -19.32
N ALA A 128 -11.92 -3.69 -20.40
CA ALA A 128 -11.19 -4.31 -21.51
C ALA A 128 -9.67 -4.39 -21.27
N LEU A 129 -9.19 -3.97 -20.09
CA LEU A 129 -7.77 -3.87 -19.81
C LEU A 129 -7.16 -5.27 -19.64
N PRO A 130 -6.08 -5.62 -20.38
CA PRO A 130 -5.36 -6.87 -20.20
C PRO A 130 -4.65 -6.92 -18.84
N MET A 131 -4.72 -8.07 -18.16
CA MET A 131 -4.01 -8.31 -16.89
C MET A 131 -2.49 -8.15 -17.02
N CYS A 132 -1.94 -8.35 -18.23
CA CYS A 132 -0.52 -8.15 -18.52
C CYS A 132 -0.06 -6.71 -18.19
N ILE A 133 -0.87 -5.70 -18.48
CA ILE A 133 -0.52 -4.29 -18.22
C ILE A 133 -0.44 -4.05 -16.70
N LEU A 134 -1.38 -4.62 -15.94
CA LEU A 134 -1.38 -4.53 -14.48
C LEU A 134 -0.12 -5.16 -13.88
N THR A 135 0.29 -6.34 -14.38
CA THR A 135 1.54 -7.00 -13.96
C THR A 135 2.76 -6.14 -14.23
N VAL A 136 2.85 -5.51 -15.41
CA VAL A 136 3.99 -4.63 -15.75
C VAL A 136 4.07 -3.43 -14.81
N ILE A 137 2.94 -2.81 -14.45
CA ILE A 137 2.89 -1.70 -13.49
C ILE A 137 3.38 -2.13 -12.10
N ILE A 138 2.99 -3.33 -11.65
CA ILE A 138 3.45 -3.89 -10.37
C ILE A 138 4.97 -4.12 -10.42
N VAL A 139 5.49 -4.76 -11.48
CA VAL A 139 6.93 -5.03 -11.64
C VAL A 139 7.74 -3.72 -11.67
N MET A 140 7.26 -2.69 -12.37
CA MET A 140 7.87 -1.37 -12.38
C MET A 140 7.89 -0.73 -10.99
N SER A 141 6.83 -0.90 -10.20
CA SER A 141 6.78 -0.41 -8.83
C SER A 141 7.79 -1.10 -7.92
N LEU A 142 7.98 -2.42 -8.09
CA LEU A 142 8.95 -3.21 -7.36
C LEU A 142 10.41 -2.84 -7.68
N ARG A 143 10.70 -2.28 -8.86
CA ARG A 143 12.05 -1.81 -9.23
C ARG A 143 12.62 -0.86 -8.17
N SER A 144 11.80 0.04 -7.64
CA SER A 144 12.20 0.97 -6.57
C SER A 144 12.57 0.26 -5.25
N MET A 145 11.92 -0.87 -4.96
CA MET A 145 12.24 -1.69 -3.78
C MET A 145 13.53 -2.48 -4.02
N PHE A 146 13.73 -3.03 -5.21
CA PHE A 146 14.97 -3.74 -5.57
C PHE A 146 16.20 -2.85 -5.54
N GLN A 147 16.06 -1.55 -5.85
CA GLN A 147 17.16 -0.59 -5.72
C GLN A 147 17.72 -0.51 -4.29
N LYS A 148 16.91 -0.77 -3.25
CA LYS A 148 17.39 -0.82 -1.86
C LYS A 148 18.42 -1.94 -1.62
N PHE A 149 18.39 -3.02 -2.40
CA PHE A 149 19.43 -4.05 -2.30
C PHE A 149 20.81 -3.54 -2.73
N SER A 150 20.87 -2.52 -3.59
CA SER A 150 22.14 -1.88 -3.97
C SER A 150 22.75 -1.07 -2.81
N GLU A 151 21.97 -0.74 -1.77
CA GLU A 151 22.45 -0.05 -0.58
C GLU A 151 23.06 -1.00 0.47
N LEU A 152 22.74 -2.30 0.43
CA LEU A 152 23.29 -3.32 1.34
C LEU A 152 24.83 -3.34 1.47
N PRO A 153 25.62 -3.32 0.37
CA PRO A 153 27.08 -3.31 0.49
C PRO A 153 27.62 -2.05 1.15
N LYS A 154 26.87 -0.93 1.11
CA LYS A 154 27.24 0.32 1.78
C LYS A 154 26.98 0.29 3.29
N ILE A 155 26.02 -0.54 3.74
CA ILE A 155 25.66 -0.68 5.15
C ILE A 155 26.67 -1.56 5.90
N TRP A 156 27.29 -2.54 5.23
CA TRP A 156 28.27 -3.46 5.83
C TRP A 156 29.41 -2.78 6.62
N PRO A 157 30.11 -1.75 6.10
CA PRO A 157 31.16 -1.06 6.86
C PRO A 157 30.62 -0.14 7.96
N ILE A 158 29.34 0.23 7.95
CA ILE A 158 28.74 1.17 8.91
C ILE A 158 28.22 0.42 10.14
N SER A 159 27.44 -0.65 9.91
CA SER A 159 26.80 -1.41 10.98
C SER A 159 26.60 -2.87 10.55
N LYS A 160 27.42 -3.74 11.11
CA LYS A 160 27.31 -5.20 10.89
C LYS A 160 26.00 -5.76 11.46
N ILE A 161 25.48 -5.15 12.52
CA ILE A 161 24.25 -5.58 13.21
C ILE A 161 23.05 -5.36 12.29
N ASP A 162 22.93 -4.19 11.68
CA ASP A 162 21.83 -3.87 10.77
C ASP A 162 21.84 -4.76 9.52
N PHE A 163 23.04 -5.08 9.01
CA PHE A 163 23.19 -6.00 7.89
C PHE A 163 22.72 -7.42 8.24
N VAL A 164 23.14 -7.96 9.39
CA VAL A 164 22.72 -9.30 9.85
C VAL A 164 21.21 -9.34 10.09
N CYS A 165 20.64 -8.29 10.69
CA CYS A 165 19.20 -8.18 10.87
C CYS A 165 18.44 -8.17 9.53
N PHE A 166 18.93 -7.46 8.52
CA PHE A 166 18.32 -7.46 7.18
C PHE A 166 18.34 -8.86 6.56
N ILE A 167 19.51 -9.50 6.55
CA ILE A 167 19.71 -10.82 5.97
C ILE A 167 18.81 -11.85 6.66
N ASN A 168 18.79 -11.87 8.00
CA ASN A 168 17.96 -12.77 8.77
C ASN A 168 16.47 -12.58 8.44
N ASN A 169 15.97 -11.34 8.45
CA ASN A 169 14.58 -11.05 8.10
C ASN A 169 14.25 -11.49 6.67
N PHE A 170 15.13 -11.24 5.70
CA PHE A 170 14.91 -11.64 4.31
C PHE A 170 14.76 -13.16 4.19
N TYR A 171 15.69 -13.93 4.78
CA TYR A 171 15.64 -15.39 4.75
C TYR A 171 14.43 -15.95 5.49
N SER A 172 14.09 -15.42 6.67
CA SER A 172 12.92 -15.87 7.43
C SER A 172 11.61 -15.67 6.65
N ASN A 173 11.44 -14.50 6.01
CA ASN A 173 10.24 -14.22 5.21
C ASN A 173 10.17 -15.07 3.93
N LEU A 174 11.31 -15.29 3.28
CA LEU A 174 11.40 -16.15 2.09
C LEU A 174 11.04 -17.60 2.45
N PHE A 175 11.58 -18.11 3.56
CA PHE A 175 11.29 -19.46 4.04
C PHE A 175 9.82 -19.62 4.42
N HIS A 176 9.24 -18.67 5.16
CA HIS A 176 7.81 -18.69 5.50
C HIS A 176 6.92 -18.70 4.25
N SER A 177 7.25 -17.85 3.26
CA SER A 177 6.51 -17.80 1.99
C SER A 177 6.61 -19.09 1.20
N PHE A 178 7.80 -19.70 1.16
CA PHE A 178 8.04 -20.99 0.51
C PHE A 178 7.26 -22.13 1.18
N LEU A 179 7.27 -22.17 2.52
CA LEU A 179 6.49 -23.13 3.31
C LEU A 179 4.99 -22.98 3.04
N SER A 180 4.47 -21.75 3.07
CA SER A 180 3.06 -21.47 2.80
C SER A 180 2.65 -21.93 1.39
N PHE A 181 3.52 -21.79 0.38
CA PHE A 181 3.26 -22.25 -0.97
C PHE A 181 3.15 -23.79 -1.08
N PHE A 182 3.95 -24.52 -0.28
CA PHE A 182 3.93 -25.98 -0.25
C PHE A 182 2.70 -26.56 0.48
N PHE A 183 2.17 -25.86 1.49
CA PHE A 183 1.01 -26.33 2.25
C PHE A 183 -0.35 -25.82 1.72
N THR A 184 -0.36 -24.79 0.86
CA THR A 184 -1.60 -24.21 0.28
C THR A 184 -1.93 -24.80 -1.11
N LYS A 185 -1.05 -25.62 -1.69
CA LYS A 185 -1.34 -26.46 -2.86
C LYS A 185 -1.54 -27.91 -2.44
#